data_AF-A0A960RQG3-F1
#
_entry.id   AF-A0A960RQG3-F1
#
_cell.length_a   1.000
_cell.length_b   1.000
_cell.length_c   1.000
_cell.angle_alpha   90.00
_cell.angle_beta   90.00
_cell.angle_gamma   90.00
#
_symmetry.space_group_name_H-M   'P 1'
#
loop_
_entity.id
_entity.type
_entity.pdbx_description
1 polymer ?
#
loop_
_entity_poly.entity_id
_entity_poly.type
_entity_poly.pdbx_seq_one_letter_code
_entity_poly.pdbx_strand_id
1 'polypeptide(L)'
;SASASEIVAQTLQDYGRALIVGDDHTFGKGSYQRFSLEPAAHPRVNPKGEYKVTRGMYFTVSGKSPQLHGVQADIVMPGALSQLDIGERFAKFPLEPDNIPAKFNDDLSDISPFQRKKLRLFYEKDLQPRLHTYEPHIDILSKNSTIRIGSNKNYQNFLKAISKESVDEIELFGQTDLQKEEALHVMKDLIMLMRLQVHSTHASHPAQAGA
;
A
#
# COMPACT_ATOMS: atom_id res chain seq x y z
N SER A 1 7.64 5.17 -2.20
CA SER A 1 6.36 5.54 -2.85
C SER A 1 5.69 6.68 -2.10
N ALA A 2 4.93 7.57 -2.77
CA ALA A 2 4.30 8.75 -2.14
C ALA A 2 2.93 9.14 -2.74
N SER A 3 2.06 9.74 -1.91
CA SER A 3 0.78 10.35 -2.27
C SER A 3 -0.18 9.40 -2.99
N ALA A 4 -0.54 9.65 -4.26
CA ALA A 4 -1.50 8.83 -5.00
C ALA A 4 -1.16 7.32 -4.98
N SER A 5 0.13 6.97 -5.04
CA SER A 5 0.58 5.57 -4.96
C SER A 5 0.28 4.93 -3.60
N GLU A 6 0.33 5.70 -2.52
CA GLU A 6 0.02 5.24 -1.16
C GLU A 6 -1.48 5.04 -0.98
N ILE A 7 -2.30 5.93 -1.55
CA ILE A 7 -3.76 5.78 -1.55
C ILE A 7 -4.16 4.48 -2.25
N VAL A 8 -3.54 4.17 -3.40
CA VAL A 8 -3.78 2.92 -4.13
C VAL A 8 -3.35 1.71 -3.30
N ALA A 9 -2.11 1.70 -2.81
CA ALA A 9 -1.58 0.58 -2.03
C ALA A 9 -2.42 0.30 -0.77
N GLN A 10 -2.69 1.33 0.04
CA GLN A 10 -3.48 1.20 1.26
C GLN A 10 -4.92 0.78 0.97
N THR A 11 -5.56 1.31 -0.07
CA THR A 11 -6.94 0.90 -0.42
C THR A 11 -6.99 -0.55 -0.87
N LEU A 12 -6.02 -1.01 -1.67
CA LEU A 12 -5.94 -2.42 -2.08
C LEU A 12 -5.67 -3.34 -0.89
N GLN A 13 -4.82 -2.92 0.06
CA GLN A 13 -4.57 -3.63 1.30
C GLN A 13 -5.82 -3.68 2.19
N ASP A 14 -6.52 -2.56 2.36
CA ASP A 14 -7.73 -2.44 3.19
C ASP A 14 -8.84 -3.40 2.72
N TYR A 15 -9.00 -3.57 1.41
CA TYR A 15 -9.95 -4.52 0.82
C TYR A 15 -9.45 -5.96 0.75
N GLY A 16 -8.21 -6.25 1.19
CA GLY A 16 -7.59 -7.57 1.08
C GLY A 16 -7.39 -8.01 -0.37
N ARG A 17 -7.18 -7.05 -1.28
CA ARG A 17 -7.08 -7.28 -2.74
C ARG A 17 -5.66 -7.33 -3.25
N ALA A 18 -4.72 -6.74 -2.52
CA ALA A 18 -3.29 -6.85 -2.80
C ALA A 18 -2.52 -7.10 -1.51
N LEU A 19 -1.48 -7.93 -1.64
CA LEU A 19 -0.40 -8.04 -0.67
C LEU A 19 0.64 -6.96 -1.01
N ILE A 20 0.96 -6.10 -0.06
CA ILE A 20 1.92 -5.01 -0.22
C ILE A 20 3.31 -5.52 0.15
N VAL A 21 4.27 -5.35 -0.76
CA VAL A 21 5.66 -5.79 -0.58
C VAL A 21 6.63 -4.67 -0.93
N GLY A 22 7.78 -4.61 -0.27
CA GLY A 22 8.82 -3.60 -0.49
C GLY A 22 9.47 -3.13 0.80
N ASP A 23 9.92 -1.88 0.84
CA ASP A 23 10.36 -1.24 2.09
C ASP A 23 9.31 -1.39 3.20
N ASP A 24 9.73 -1.33 4.45
CA ASP A 24 8.87 -1.50 5.62
C ASP A 24 7.68 -0.53 5.62
N HIS A 25 7.91 0.69 5.12
CA HIS A 25 6.88 1.70 4.93
C HIS A 25 7.10 2.58 3.69
N THR A 26 6.03 3.22 3.23
CA THR A 26 6.11 4.26 2.19
C THR A 26 6.34 5.65 2.80
N PHE A 27 6.49 6.68 1.95
CA PHE A 27 6.95 8.02 2.35
C PHE A 27 6.09 8.72 3.42
N GLY A 28 4.77 8.51 3.38
CA GLY A 28 3.82 9.05 4.34
C GLY A 28 3.18 10.38 3.94
N LYS A 29 2.98 10.63 2.64
CA LYS A 29 2.36 11.87 2.16
C LYS A 29 0.84 11.74 2.11
N GLY A 30 0.18 12.07 3.23
CA GLY A 30 -1.27 11.99 3.40
C GLY A 30 -2.01 13.31 3.18
N SER A 31 -1.37 14.36 2.69
CA SER A 31 -1.99 15.68 2.46
C SER A 31 -2.00 16.12 1.00
N TYR A 32 -2.97 16.96 0.64
CA TYR A 32 -3.02 17.59 -0.68
C TYR A 32 -2.91 19.11 -0.62
N GLN A 33 -2.24 19.66 -1.63
CA GLN A 33 -2.02 21.08 -1.75
C GLN A 33 -2.83 21.66 -2.91
N ARG A 34 -3.27 22.90 -2.76
CA ARG A 34 -3.81 23.71 -3.86
C ARG A 34 -3.13 25.08 -3.89
N PHE A 35 -3.07 25.68 -5.07
CA PHE A 35 -2.66 27.06 -5.21
C PHE A 35 -3.81 28.00 -4.80
N SER A 36 -3.50 29.07 -4.07
CA SER A 36 -4.48 30.06 -3.64
C SER A 36 -4.65 31.14 -4.72
N LEU A 37 -5.64 30.96 -5.61
CA LEU A 37 -6.63 31.95 -6.07
C LEU A 37 -7.29 31.46 -7.37
N GLU A 38 -8.47 32.01 -7.62
CA GLU A 38 -9.36 31.78 -8.76
C GLU A 38 -8.60 31.76 -10.09
N PRO A 39 -9.11 31.04 -11.12
CA PRO A 39 -8.51 31.06 -12.46
C PRO A 39 -8.40 32.52 -12.85
N ALA A 40 -7.18 33.04 -12.87
CA ALA A 40 -6.95 34.37 -13.38
C ALA A 40 -7.64 34.39 -14.74
N ALA A 41 -8.44 35.42 -15.00
CA ALA A 41 -8.98 35.70 -16.32
C ALA A 41 -7.86 35.94 -17.37
N HIS A 42 -6.62 35.53 -17.10
CA HIS A 42 -5.40 35.78 -17.83
C HIS A 42 -4.60 34.47 -17.92
N PRO A 43 -4.06 34.12 -19.09
CA PRO A 43 -4.06 32.72 -19.48
C PRO A 43 -2.88 31.91 -18.96
N ARG A 44 -1.86 32.48 -18.29
CA ARG A 44 -0.59 31.74 -18.05
C ARG A 44 0.19 32.05 -16.76
N VAL A 45 0.17 33.27 -16.21
CA VAL A 45 1.00 33.62 -15.02
C VAL A 45 0.31 34.69 -14.16
N ASN A 46 0.24 34.46 -12.84
CA ASN A 46 -0.23 35.46 -11.87
C ASN A 46 0.92 36.43 -11.49
N PRO A 47 0.86 37.73 -11.84
CA PRO A 47 1.92 38.70 -11.55
C PRO A 47 2.08 39.01 -10.05
N LYS A 48 1.12 38.62 -9.20
CA LYS A 48 1.17 38.80 -7.74
C LYS A 48 1.77 37.60 -6.99
N GLY A 49 2.13 36.54 -7.70
CA GLY A 49 2.57 35.27 -7.11
C GLY A 49 1.41 34.44 -6.53
N GLU A 50 1.72 33.23 -6.10
CA GLU A 50 0.74 32.26 -5.60
C GLU A 50 1.25 31.56 -4.35
N TYR A 51 0.34 31.24 -3.42
CA TYR A 51 0.65 30.36 -2.29
C TYR A 51 0.23 28.94 -2.62
N LYS A 52 1.11 27.97 -2.38
CA LYS A 52 0.76 26.55 -2.35
C LYS A 52 0.45 26.17 -0.92
N VAL A 53 -0.83 25.93 -0.63
CA VAL A 53 -1.30 25.66 0.73
C VAL A 53 -1.87 24.25 0.84
N THR A 54 -1.61 23.60 1.96
CA THR A 54 -2.27 22.34 2.31
C THR A 54 -3.75 22.61 2.58
N ARG A 55 -4.63 21.88 1.89
CA ARG A 55 -6.09 22.09 1.95
C ARG A 55 -6.83 20.99 2.71
N GLY A 56 -6.20 19.82 2.88
CA GLY A 56 -6.79 18.73 3.63
C GLY A 56 -5.93 17.47 3.55
N MET A 57 -6.46 16.41 4.15
CA MET A 57 -5.84 15.11 4.25
C MET A 57 -6.62 14.05 3.47
N TYR A 58 -5.92 12.99 3.07
CA TYR A 58 -6.48 11.80 2.48
C TYR A 58 -6.72 10.75 3.55
N PHE A 59 -7.85 10.05 3.42
CA PHE A 59 -8.21 8.89 4.22
C PHE A 59 -8.65 7.77 3.27
N THR A 60 -8.29 6.54 3.58
CA THR A 60 -8.78 5.37 2.84
C THR A 60 -10.10 4.87 3.42
N VAL A 61 -10.67 3.83 2.81
CA VAL A 61 -11.93 3.22 3.24
C VAL A 61 -11.87 2.70 4.68
N SER A 62 -10.70 2.28 5.16
CA SER A 62 -10.51 1.87 6.56
C SER A 62 -10.50 3.04 7.54
N GLY A 63 -10.51 4.28 7.03
CA GLY A 63 -10.45 5.51 7.82
C GLY A 63 -9.02 5.92 8.21
N LYS A 64 -8.01 5.20 7.74
CA LYS A 64 -6.60 5.49 7.98
C LYS A 64 -6.07 6.55 7.00
N SER A 65 -5.12 7.37 7.45
CA SER A 65 -4.33 8.24 6.59
C SER A 65 -2.89 7.71 6.47
N PRO A 66 -2.26 7.77 5.28
CA PRO A 66 -0.83 7.48 5.17
C PRO A 66 0.04 8.60 5.78
N GLN A 67 -0.52 9.71 6.25
CA GLN A 67 0.24 10.83 6.80
C GLN A 67 1.25 10.35 7.87
N LEU A 68 2.52 10.75 7.73
CA LEU A 68 3.70 10.38 8.54
C LEU A 68 4.15 8.92 8.49
N HIS A 69 3.20 7.99 8.44
CA HIS A 69 3.46 6.57 8.62
C HIS A 69 3.59 5.80 7.31
N GLY A 70 3.04 6.34 6.22
CA GLY A 70 2.93 5.62 4.95
C GLY A 70 2.03 4.38 5.07
N VAL A 71 2.05 3.60 3.99
CA VAL A 71 1.49 2.26 3.91
C VAL A 71 2.54 1.30 4.41
N GLN A 72 2.16 0.45 5.36
CA GLN A 72 3.03 -0.60 5.89
C GLN A 72 3.04 -1.78 4.92
N ALA A 73 4.22 -2.31 4.61
CA ALA A 73 4.32 -3.52 3.82
C ALA A 73 3.85 -4.74 4.61
N ASP A 74 3.10 -5.63 3.96
CA ASP A 74 2.76 -6.94 4.53
C ASP A 74 4.00 -7.85 4.58
N ILE A 75 4.87 -7.75 3.55
CA ILE A 75 6.15 -8.47 3.47
C ILE A 75 7.29 -7.48 3.20
N VAL A 76 8.20 -7.36 4.16
CA VAL A 76 9.34 -6.43 4.09
C VAL A 76 10.46 -7.01 3.23
N MET A 77 10.90 -6.22 2.25
CA MET A 77 11.96 -6.48 1.29
C MET A 77 12.77 -5.18 1.11
N PRO A 78 13.82 -4.97 1.92
CA PRO A 78 14.55 -3.70 1.94
C PRO A 78 15.08 -3.28 0.56
N GLY A 79 14.70 -2.08 0.15
CA GLY A 79 15.16 -1.41 -1.06
C GLY A 79 16.38 -0.52 -0.82
N ALA A 80 16.79 0.20 -1.85
CA ALA A 80 17.98 1.05 -1.82
C ALA A 80 17.87 2.22 -0.83
N LEU A 81 16.64 2.62 -0.50
CA LEU A 81 16.36 3.75 0.39
C LEU A 81 16.02 3.31 1.82
N SER A 82 16.01 2.00 2.10
CA SER A 82 15.55 1.43 3.38
C SER A 82 16.39 1.82 4.61
N GLN A 83 17.64 2.28 4.40
CA GLN A 83 18.54 2.74 5.47
C GLN A 83 18.60 4.26 5.58
N LEU A 84 17.87 4.99 4.73
CA LEU A 84 17.88 6.46 4.73
C LEU A 84 16.67 6.99 5.49
N ASP A 85 16.88 8.07 6.25
CA ASP A 85 15.82 8.82 6.94
C ASP A 85 14.99 9.64 5.93
N ILE A 86 14.22 8.94 5.08
CA ILE A 86 13.38 9.51 4.04
C ILE A 86 11.91 9.30 4.39
N GLY A 87 11.14 10.38 4.44
CA GLY A 87 9.71 10.34 4.74
C GLY A 87 9.16 11.68 5.19
N GLU A 88 7.83 11.81 5.14
CA GLU A 88 7.10 13.01 5.59
C GLU A 88 7.38 13.31 7.08
N ARG A 89 7.63 12.27 7.89
CA ARG A 89 7.99 12.40 9.31
C ARG A 89 9.30 13.14 9.57
N PHE A 90 10.19 13.19 8.59
CA PHE A 90 11.46 13.93 8.68
C PHE A 90 11.34 15.35 8.12
N ALA A 91 10.15 15.77 7.67
CA ALA A 91 9.92 17.14 7.25
C ALA A 91 10.01 18.11 8.45
N LYS A 92 10.26 19.39 8.17
CA LYS A 92 10.44 20.42 9.21
C LYS A 92 9.16 20.69 10.02
N PHE A 93 8.00 20.67 9.35
CA PHE A 93 6.70 21.00 9.95
C PHE A 93 5.60 20.11 9.33
N PRO A 94 5.62 18.79 9.55
CA PRO A 94 4.60 17.92 9.02
C PRO A 94 3.28 18.09 9.77
N LEU A 95 2.17 17.74 9.12
CA LEU A 95 0.90 17.62 9.82
C LEU A 95 0.86 16.34 10.64
N GLU A 96 0.23 16.42 11.80
CA GLU A 96 -0.08 15.28 12.65
C GLU A 96 -0.97 14.26 11.92
N PRO A 97 -0.86 12.97 12.23
CA PRO A 97 -1.69 11.93 11.66
C PRO A 97 -3.11 12.01 12.27
N ASP A 98 -4.10 11.68 11.47
CA ASP A 98 -5.51 11.68 11.89
C ASP A 98 -6.21 10.41 11.38
N ASN A 99 -7.37 10.08 11.94
CA ASN A 99 -8.20 8.94 11.52
C ASN A 99 -9.69 9.31 11.54
N ILE A 100 -10.43 8.72 10.61
CA ILE A 100 -11.90 8.84 10.53
C ILE A 100 -12.55 7.46 10.70
N PRO A 101 -13.88 7.37 10.94
CA PRO A 101 -14.57 6.09 10.95
C PRO A 101 -14.45 5.38 9.60
N ALA A 102 -14.23 4.06 9.63
CA ALA A 102 -14.19 3.24 8.42
C ALA A 102 -15.54 3.27 7.67
N LYS A 103 -15.46 3.25 6.34
CA LYS A 103 -16.62 3.33 5.42
C LYS A 103 -16.64 2.16 4.43
N PHE A 104 -16.34 0.95 4.89
CA PHE A 104 -16.48 -0.27 4.08
C PHE A 104 -17.93 -0.52 3.66
N ASN A 105 -18.88 -0.20 4.53
CA ASN A 105 -20.30 -0.20 4.21
C ASN A 105 -20.75 1.26 4.08
N ASP A 106 -20.83 1.73 2.85
CA ASP A 106 -21.10 3.14 2.57
C ASP A 106 -22.59 3.47 2.77
N ASP A 107 -22.86 4.46 3.60
CA ASP A 107 -24.21 4.94 3.92
C ASP A 107 -24.72 6.00 2.93
N LEU A 108 -23.86 6.43 2.00
CA LEU A 108 -24.12 7.46 0.99
C LEU A 108 -24.61 8.78 1.61
N SER A 109 -24.21 9.05 2.86
CA SER A 109 -24.68 10.19 3.66
C SER A 109 -24.25 11.55 3.09
N ASP A 110 -23.16 11.56 2.32
CA ASP A 110 -22.59 12.69 1.59
C ASP A 110 -23.36 13.03 0.30
N ILE A 111 -24.24 12.15 -0.17
CA ILE A 111 -25.06 12.35 -1.36
C ILE A 111 -26.41 12.97 -1.01
N SER A 112 -26.93 13.86 -1.87
CA SER A 112 -28.25 14.47 -1.71
C SER A 112 -29.36 13.41 -1.55
N PRO A 113 -30.37 13.63 -0.68
CA PRO A 113 -31.40 12.61 -0.40
C PRO A 113 -32.13 12.09 -1.64
N PHE A 114 -32.36 12.95 -2.64
CA PHE A 114 -33.03 12.59 -3.89
C PHE A 114 -32.21 11.61 -4.73
N GLN A 115 -30.90 11.85 -4.88
CA GLN A 115 -30.00 10.97 -5.63
C GLN A 115 -29.71 9.68 -4.86
N ARG A 116 -29.59 9.76 -3.53
CA ARG A 116 -29.29 8.62 -2.65
C ARG A 116 -30.27 7.47 -2.86
N LYS A 117 -31.58 7.74 -2.90
CA LYS A 117 -32.61 6.70 -3.09
C LYS A 117 -32.42 5.93 -4.40
N LYS A 118 -32.10 6.62 -5.49
CA LYS A 118 -31.85 5.99 -6.79
C LYS A 118 -30.54 5.21 -6.78
N LEU A 119 -29.48 5.76 -6.18
CA LEU A 119 -28.17 5.13 -6.17
C LEU A 119 -28.16 3.86 -5.32
N ARG A 120 -28.81 3.85 -4.15
CA ARG A 120 -28.91 2.67 -3.27
C ARG A 120 -29.40 1.42 -4.01
N LEU A 121 -30.37 1.56 -4.90
CA LEU A 121 -30.95 0.46 -5.67
C LEU A 121 -29.92 -0.31 -6.54
N PHE A 122 -28.88 0.37 -6.99
CA PHE A 122 -27.85 -0.20 -7.87
C PHE A 122 -26.51 -0.38 -7.16
N TYR A 123 -26.11 0.56 -6.30
CA TYR A 123 -24.81 0.57 -5.64
C TYR A 123 -24.70 -0.43 -4.49
N GLU A 124 -25.73 -0.56 -3.64
CA GLU A 124 -25.66 -1.43 -2.45
C GLU A 124 -25.61 -2.93 -2.82
N LYS A 125 -26.09 -3.30 -4.01
CA LYS A 125 -26.18 -4.70 -4.44
C LYS A 125 -24.82 -5.34 -4.72
N ASP A 126 -23.91 -4.56 -5.30
CA ASP A 126 -22.60 -5.03 -5.75
C ASP A 126 -21.47 -4.35 -4.98
N LEU A 127 -21.74 -3.99 -3.71
CA LEU A 127 -20.74 -3.37 -2.87
C LEU A 127 -19.58 -4.34 -2.63
N GLN A 128 -18.36 -3.83 -2.84
CA GLN A 128 -17.15 -4.63 -2.81
C GLN A 128 -16.87 -5.18 -1.39
N PRO A 129 -16.91 -6.49 -1.14
CA PRO A 129 -16.55 -7.03 0.17
C PRO A 129 -15.04 -6.96 0.40
N ARG A 130 -14.66 -6.82 1.68
CA ARG A 130 -13.28 -7.06 2.12
C ARG A 130 -12.97 -8.56 2.00
N LEU A 131 -11.84 -8.88 1.40
CA LEU A 131 -11.32 -10.24 1.34
C LEU A 131 -10.34 -10.49 2.48
N HIS A 132 -10.24 -11.74 2.89
CA HIS A 132 -9.28 -12.22 3.90
C HIS A 132 -8.42 -13.36 3.34
N THR A 133 -8.33 -13.48 2.01
CA THR A 133 -7.83 -14.68 1.35
C THR A 133 -6.34 -14.91 1.58
N TYR A 134 -5.52 -13.86 1.58
CA TYR A 134 -4.08 -13.98 1.81
C TYR A 134 -3.68 -13.81 3.28
N GLU A 135 -4.54 -13.25 4.13
CA GLU A 135 -4.21 -12.93 5.53
C GLU A 135 -3.69 -14.15 6.33
N PRO A 136 -4.28 -15.36 6.22
CA PRO A 136 -3.76 -16.54 6.91
C PRO A 136 -2.36 -16.99 6.47
N HIS A 137 -1.87 -16.48 5.34
CA HIS A 137 -0.60 -16.87 4.75
C HIS A 137 0.52 -15.88 5.03
N ILE A 138 0.21 -14.66 5.52
CA ILE A 138 1.20 -13.57 5.72
C ILE A 138 2.39 -14.05 6.55
N ASP A 139 2.14 -14.73 7.67
CA ASP A 139 3.22 -15.20 8.56
C ASP A 139 4.16 -16.19 7.86
N ILE A 140 3.62 -17.10 7.04
CA ILE A 140 4.40 -18.09 6.30
C ILE A 140 5.19 -17.38 5.19
N LEU A 141 4.55 -16.49 4.44
CA LEU A 141 5.18 -15.71 3.38
C LEU A 141 6.33 -14.85 3.92
N SER A 142 6.13 -14.21 5.08
CA SER A 142 7.13 -13.36 5.73
C SER A 142 8.34 -14.17 6.21
N LYS A 143 8.10 -15.35 6.82
CA LYS A 143 9.16 -16.28 7.21
C LYS A 143 9.95 -16.77 6.00
N ASN A 144 9.27 -17.22 4.95
CA ASN A 144 9.90 -17.69 3.72
C ASN A 144 10.76 -16.60 3.08
N SER A 145 10.23 -15.37 3.00
CA SER A 145 10.94 -14.23 2.44
C SER A 145 12.19 -13.88 3.25
N THR A 146 12.07 -13.84 4.58
CA THR A 146 13.19 -13.59 5.49
C THR A 146 14.30 -14.63 5.30
N ILE A 147 13.94 -15.92 5.19
CA ILE A 147 14.91 -17.01 4.95
C ILE A 147 15.60 -16.84 3.59
N ARG A 148 14.84 -16.55 2.52
CA ARG A 148 15.40 -16.35 1.17
C ARG A 148 16.35 -15.16 1.14
N ILE A 149 15.94 -14.01 1.65
CA ILE A 149 16.76 -12.81 1.76
C ILE A 149 18.04 -13.09 2.57
N GLY A 150 17.91 -13.77 3.71
CA GLY A 150 19.04 -14.15 4.58
C GLY A 150 20.05 -15.10 3.91
N SER A 151 19.57 -16.02 3.07
CA SER A 151 20.42 -16.99 2.36
C SER A 151 20.99 -16.47 1.04
N ASN A 152 20.42 -15.41 0.46
CA ASN A 152 20.84 -14.85 -0.82
C ASN A 152 22.08 -13.96 -0.65
N LYS A 153 23.24 -14.45 -1.11
CA LYS A 153 24.53 -13.73 -1.04
C LYS A 153 24.47 -12.33 -1.70
N ASN A 154 23.80 -12.20 -2.84
CA ASN A 154 23.71 -10.92 -3.55
C ASN A 154 22.87 -9.92 -2.74
N TYR A 155 21.76 -10.37 -2.16
CA TYR A 155 20.92 -9.55 -1.30
C TYR A 155 21.66 -9.13 -0.03
N GLN A 156 22.40 -10.04 0.61
CA GLN A 156 23.20 -9.72 1.78
C GLN A 156 24.33 -8.72 1.47
N ASN A 157 24.97 -8.83 0.31
CA ASN A 157 25.96 -7.86 -0.14
C ASN A 157 25.31 -6.49 -0.40
N PHE A 158 24.14 -6.47 -1.04
CA PHE A 158 23.36 -5.25 -1.24
C PHE A 158 23.01 -4.57 0.10
N LEU A 159 22.51 -5.31 1.09
CA LEU A 159 22.22 -4.79 2.43
C LEU A 159 23.46 -4.21 3.13
N LYS A 160 24.63 -4.82 2.94
CA LYS A 160 25.92 -4.29 3.43
C LYS A 160 26.34 -3.02 2.70
N ALA A 161 26.06 -2.93 1.41
CA ALA A 161 26.40 -1.76 0.60
C ALA A 161 25.55 -0.55 0.98
N ILE A 162 24.24 -0.74 1.21
CA ILE A 162 23.35 0.37 1.59
C ILE A 162 23.47 0.80 3.07
N SER A 163 24.03 -0.06 3.94
CA SER A 163 24.23 0.26 5.37
C SER A 163 25.54 0.99 5.64
N LYS A 164 26.53 0.88 4.76
CA LYS A 164 27.70 1.76 4.77
C LYS A 164 27.32 3.00 3.98
N GLU A 165 27.22 4.16 4.62
CA GLU A 165 26.95 5.46 3.98
C GLU A 165 27.98 5.87 2.88
N SER A 166 28.92 5.00 2.52
CA SER A 166 29.88 5.16 1.43
C SER A 166 29.40 4.45 0.15
N VAL A 167 28.78 5.22 -0.74
CA VAL A 167 28.30 4.81 -2.07
C VAL A 167 29.45 4.42 -3.04
N ASP A 168 30.71 4.58 -2.62
CA ASP A 168 31.88 4.50 -3.49
C ASP A 168 32.34 3.08 -3.87
N GLU A 169 31.85 2.04 -3.19
CA GLU A 169 32.16 0.62 -3.51
C GLU A 169 30.91 -0.21 -3.78
N ILE A 170 29.90 0.36 -4.45
CA ILE A 170 28.86 -0.47 -5.06
C ILE A 170 29.46 -1.07 -6.32
N GLU A 171 30.20 -2.19 -6.16
CA GLU A 171 30.39 -3.12 -7.27
C GLU A 171 28.99 -3.37 -7.85
N LEU A 172 28.85 -3.10 -9.15
CA LEU A 172 27.60 -3.16 -9.89
C LEU A 172 27.17 -4.64 -10.01
N PHE A 173 26.77 -5.24 -8.89
CA PHE A 173 26.47 -6.66 -8.78
C PHE A 173 25.14 -6.96 -9.44
N GLY A 174 25.21 -7.52 -10.65
CA GLY A 174 24.10 -8.14 -11.35
C GLY A 174 23.01 -7.16 -11.74
N GLN A 175 22.76 -7.02 -13.05
CA GLN A 175 21.66 -6.20 -13.59
C GLN A 175 20.23 -6.71 -13.22
N THR A 176 20.12 -7.57 -12.21
CA THR A 176 18.89 -8.20 -11.76
C THR A 176 18.33 -7.44 -10.56
N ASP A 177 17.11 -6.94 -10.71
CA ASP A 177 16.33 -6.31 -9.66
C ASP A 177 15.98 -7.33 -8.55
N LEU A 178 16.72 -7.27 -7.44
CA LEU A 178 16.63 -8.20 -6.31
C LEU A 178 15.25 -8.13 -5.61
N GLN A 179 14.70 -6.92 -5.47
CA GLN A 179 13.39 -6.71 -4.87
C GLN A 179 12.29 -7.29 -5.74
N LYS A 180 12.37 -7.09 -7.07
CA LYS A 180 11.43 -7.71 -8.02
C LYS A 180 11.52 -9.24 -8.02
N GLU A 181 12.73 -9.80 -7.95
CA GLU A 181 12.91 -11.25 -7.89
C GLU A 181 12.28 -11.84 -6.62
N GLU A 182 12.49 -11.21 -5.47
CA GLU A 182 11.89 -11.67 -4.22
C GLU A 182 10.37 -11.48 -4.19
N ALA A 183 9.85 -10.39 -4.77
CA ALA A 183 8.41 -10.21 -4.96
C ALA A 183 7.80 -11.32 -5.82
N LEU A 184 8.51 -11.79 -6.85
CA LEU A 184 8.09 -12.93 -7.67
C LEU A 184 8.08 -14.23 -6.87
N HIS A 185 9.05 -14.45 -5.97
CA HIS A 185 9.05 -15.61 -5.08
C HIS A 185 7.87 -15.59 -4.10
N VAL A 186 7.58 -14.44 -3.48
CA VAL A 186 6.41 -14.30 -2.61
C VAL A 186 5.11 -14.55 -3.36
N MET A 187 5.00 -14.07 -4.62
CA MET A 187 3.83 -14.36 -5.45
C MET A 187 3.69 -15.86 -5.74
N LYS A 188 4.80 -16.57 -6.04
CA LYS A 188 4.79 -18.02 -6.26
C LYS A 188 4.34 -18.77 -5.00
N ASP A 189 4.87 -18.40 -3.84
CA ASP A 189 4.49 -18.98 -2.56
C ASP A 189 2.99 -18.78 -2.28
N LEU A 190 2.49 -17.56 -2.47
CA LEU A 190 1.08 -17.24 -2.26
C LEU A 190 0.17 -18.09 -3.17
N ILE A 191 0.51 -18.21 -4.46
CA ILE A 191 -0.25 -19.06 -5.40
C ILE A 191 -0.26 -20.52 -4.93
N MET A 192 0.88 -21.03 -4.45
CA MET A 192 0.99 -22.39 -3.96
C MET A 192 0.14 -22.61 -2.70
N LEU A 193 0.24 -21.73 -1.71
CA LEU A 193 -0.51 -21.79 -0.45
C LEU A 193 -2.02 -21.73 -0.70
N MET A 194 -2.47 -20.79 -1.53
CA MET A 194 -3.88 -20.67 -1.91
C MET A 194 -4.40 -21.92 -2.62
N ARG A 195 -3.60 -22.54 -3.50
CA ARG A 195 -3.98 -23.80 -4.15
C ARG A 195 -4.10 -24.95 -3.14
N LEU A 196 -3.16 -25.09 -2.22
CA LEU A 196 -3.17 -26.16 -1.21
C LEU A 196 -4.40 -26.05 -0.29
N GLN A 197 -4.77 -24.83 0.10
CA GLN A 197 -5.95 -24.59 0.91
C GLN A 197 -7.23 -25.07 0.21
N VAL A 198 -7.41 -24.76 -1.08
CA VAL A 198 -8.56 -25.22 -1.88
C VAL A 198 -8.66 -26.75 -1.94
N HIS A 199 -7.53 -27.45 -2.06
CA HIS A 199 -7.54 -28.93 -2.09
C HIS A 199 -7.90 -29.54 -0.73
N SER A 200 -7.45 -28.92 0.38
CA SER A 200 -7.80 -29.38 1.73
C SER A 200 -9.30 -29.22 2.06
N THR A 201 -9.93 -28.16 1.55
CA THR A 201 -11.38 -27.95 1.71
C THR A 201 -12.23 -28.90 0.87
N HIS A 202 -11.73 -29.33 -0.29
CA HIS A 202 -12.43 -30.35 -1.11
C HIS A 202 -12.25 -31.77 -0.58
N ALA A 203 -11.10 -32.10 0.02
CA ALA A 203 -10.85 -33.42 0.61
C ALA A 203 -11.63 -33.68 1.92
N SER A 204 -12.15 -32.64 2.57
CA SER A 204 -12.89 -32.71 3.83
C SER A 204 -14.42 -32.74 3.68
N HIS A 205 -14.94 -32.81 2.46
CA HIS A 205 -16.34 -33.18 2.20
C HIS A 205 -16.39 -34.60 1.63
N PRO A 206 -16.53 -35.64 2.47
CA PRO A 206 -16.95 -36.93 1.95
C PRO A 206 -18.35 -36.72 1.38
N ALA A 207 -18.55 -37.15 0.14
CA ALA A 207 -19.85 -37.20 -0.48
C ALA A 207 -20.83 -37.89 0.47
N GLN A 208 -21.79 -37.13 1.03
CA GLN A 208 -23.06 -37.72 1.44
C GLN A 208 -23.81 -38.11 0.17
N ALA A 209 -23.37 -39.22 -0.41
CA ALA A 209 -24.12 -39.98 -1.39
C ALA A 209 -24.74 -41.17 -0.65
N GLY A 210 -26.07 -41.22 -0.63
CA GLY A 210 -26.83 -42.43 -0.37
C GLY A 210 -27.64 -42.45 0.92
N ALA A 211 -28.89 -42.00 0.84
CA ALA A 211 -30.09 -42.82 1.07
C ALA A 211 -31.30 -42.11 0.46
#